data_AF-A0A529NWF3-F1
#
_entry.id   AF-A0A529NWF3-F1
#
_cell.length_a   1.000
_cell.length_b   1.000
_cell.length_c   1.000
_cell.angle_alpha   90.00
_cell.angle_beta   90.00
_cell.angle_gamma   90.00
#
_symmetry.space_group_name_H-M   'P 1'
#
loop_
_entity.id
_entity.type
_entity.pdbx_description
1 polymer ?
#
loop_
_entity_poly.entity_id
_entity_poly.type
_entity_poly.pdbx_seq_one_letter_code
_entity_poly.pdbx_strand_id
1 'polypeptide(L)'
;MDSSSKRKRTRGRLSREMIEDAAFEVIEREGLSGFSMRKLAAALGCEAMSIYHHFPSQAHLYETLVDRQMSALVVPDESLPWRERVRVGMQEFRRVATEHPSFA
;
A
#
# COMPACT_ATOMS: atom_id res chain seq x y z
N MET A 1 -0.33 -33.63 25.93
CA MET A 1 -1.48 -32.87 25.45
C MET A 1 -0.98 -31.88 24.43
N ASP A 2 -1.34 -32.20 23.21
CA ASP A 2 -0.85 -31.67 21.95
C ASP A 2 -1.61 -30.40 21.55
N SER A 3 -1.05 -29.65 20.61
CA SER A 3 -1.66 -28.58 19.78
C SER A 3 -1.01 -27.19 19.87
N SER A 4 0.29 -27.12 19.60
CA SER A 4 0.87 -25.91 18.97
C SER A 4 0.75 -26.05 17.45
N SER A 5 -0.46 -25.90 16.93
CA SER A 5 -0.67 -25.83 15.48
C SER A 5 -0.44 -24.39 15.01
N LYS A 6 0.85 -24.01 14.89
CA LYS A 6 1.25 -22.83 14.12
C LYS A 6 0.88 -23.11 12.66
N ARG A 7 -0.28 -22.61 12.26
CA ARG A 7 -0.78 -22.62 10.89
C ARG A 7 0.30 -22.03 9.97
N LYS A 8 1.07 -22.90 9.33
CA LYS A 8 2.08 -22.56 8.33
C LYS A 8 1.28 -22.04 7.13
N ARG A 9 1.02 -20.73 7.07
CA ARG A 9 0.47 -20.08 5.88
C ARG A 9 1.34 -20.52 4.72
N THR A 10 0.77 -21.30 3.81
CA THR A 10 1.43 -21.79 2.60
C THR A 10 1.97 -20.54 1.91
N ARG A 11 3.29 -20.32 1.95
CA ARG A 11 3.90 -19.15 1.30
C ARG A 11 3.68 -19.33 -0.19
N GLY A 12 2.64 -18.70 -0.72
CA GLY A 12 2.57 -18.38 -2.13
C GLY A 12 3.86 -17.68 -2.54
N ARG A 13 4.26 -17.84 -3.80
CA ARG A 13 5.44 -17.17 -4.33
C ARG A 13 5.28 -15.67 -4.09
N LEU A 14 6.28 -15.04 -3.46
CA LEU A 14 6.26 -13.60 -3.19
C LEU A 14 5.97 -12.84 -4.50
N SER A 15 5.02 -11.91 -4.44
CA SER A 15 4.60 -11.07 -5.58
C SER A 15 4.65 -9.60 -5.20
N ARG A 16 4.67 -8.71 -6.20
CA ARG A 16 4.61 -7.26 -5.96
C ARG A 16 3.34 -6.87 -5.21
N GLU A 17 2.19 -7.38 -5.64
CA GLU A 17 0.89 -7.14 -5.00
C GLU A 17 0.88 -7.55 -3.52
N MET A 18 1.39 -8.75 -3.19
CA MET A 18 1.48 -9.20 -1.79
C MET A 18 2.39 -8.30 -0.93
N ILE A 19 3.48 -7.79 -1.51
CA ILE A 19 4.39 -6.88 -0.82
C ILE A 19 3.69 -5.54 -0.58
N GLU A 20 2.97 -5.02 -1.59
CA GLU A 20 2.24 -3.76 -1.49
C GLU A 20 1.12 -3.84 -0.43
N ASP A 21 0.31 -4.90 -0.45
CA ASP A 21 -0.74 -5.14 0.55
C ASP A 21 -0.18 -5.16 1.97
N ALA A 22 0.89 -5.94 2.18
CA ALA A 22 1.55 -5.99 3.48
C ALA A 22 2.20 -4.64 3.87
N ALA A 23 2.66 -3.86 2.90
CA ALA A 23 3.19 -2.52 3.17
C ALA A 23 2.09 -1.57 3.63
N PHE A 24 0.92 -1.57 2.98
CA PHE A 24 -0.27 -0.84 3.44
C PHE A 24 -0.63 -1.22 4.88
N GLU A 25 -0.76 -2.52 5.19
CA GLU A 25 -1.07 -2.99 6.54
C GLU A 25 -0.05 -2.55 7.61
N VAL A 26 1.24 -2.54 7.26
CA VAL A 26 2.30 -2.10 8.18
C VAL A 26 2.23 -0.58 8.39
N ILE A 27 2.04 0.20 7.33
CA ILE A 27 1.92 1.66 7.40
C ILE A 27 0.66 2.05 8.18
N GLU A 28 -0.46 1.36 7.99
CA GLU A 28 -1.68 1.61 8.75
C GLU A 28 -1.53 1.35 10.25
N ARG A 29 -0.77 0.32 10.61
CA ARG A 29 -0.55 -0.03 12.02
C ARG A 29 0.50 0.85 12.71
N GLU A 30 1.55 1.24 11.99
CA GLU A 30 2.76 1.82 12.59
C GLU A 30 3.07 3.26 12.12
N GLY A 31 2.28 3.78 11.17
CA GLY A 31 2.53 5.04 10.49
C GLY A 31 3.73 4.98 9.54
N LEU A 32 3.83 5.98 8.65
CA LEU A 32 4.96 6.14 7.72
C LEU A 32 6.31 6.24 8.44
N SER A 33 6.39 6.97 9.56
CA SER A 33 7.62 7.10 10.35
C SER A 33 8.05 5.80 11.02
N GLY A 34 7.09 4.91 11.32
CA GLY A 34 7.35 3.60 11.90
C GLY A 34 7.73 2.55 10.87
N PHE A 35 7.48 2.79 9.58
CA PHE A 35 7.71 1.81 8.52
C PHE A 35 9.20 1.57 8.23
N SER A 36 9.55 0.31 7.92
CA SER A 36 10.86 -0.04 7.34
C SER A 36 10.78 -1.33 6.53
N MET A 37 11.67 -1.50 5.57
CA MET A 37 11.78 -2.74 4.78
C MET A 37 12.00 -3.99 5.64
N ARG A 38 12.69 -3.85 6.79
CA ARG A 38 12.89 -4.95 7.74
C ARG A 38 11.60 -5.37 8.44
N LYS A 39 10.75 -4.41 8.83
CA LYS A 39 9.44 -4.70 9.43
C LYS A 39 8.49 -5.33 8.42
N LEU A 40 8.52 -4.85 7.17
CA LEU A 40 7.77 -5.47 6.08
C LEU A 40 8.20 -6.92 5.83
N ALA A 41 9.51 -7.19 5.79
CA ALA A 41 10.03 -8.55 5.65
C ALA A 41 9.60 -9.46 6.81
N ALA A 42 9.61 -8.95 8.04
CA ALA A 42 9.13 -9.66 9.21
C ALA A 42 7.62 -9.97 9.12
N ALA A 43 6.81 -9.02 8.65
CA ALA A 43 5.38 -9.21 8.45
C ALA A 43 5.08 -10.28 7.37
N LEU A 44 5.87 -10.31 6.30
CA LEU A 44 5.78 -11.29 5.21
C LEU A 44 6.44 -12.64 5.54
N GLY A 45 7.20 -12.72 6.63
CA GLY A 45 7.94 -13.93 7.03
C GLY A 45 9.01 -14.34 6.03
N CYS A 46 9.67 -13.35 5.40
CA CYS A 46 10.75 -13.50 4.43
C CYS A 46 11.99 -12.67 4.80
N GLU A 47 13.06 -12.78 4.02
CA GLU A 47 14.23 -11.91 4.15
C GLU A 47 14.00 -10.59 3.40
N ALA A 48 14.62 -9.51 3.86
CA ALA A 48 14.50 -8.20 3.21
C ALA A 48 14.99 -8.24 1.74
N MET A 49 16.04 -9.03 1.45
CA MET A 49 16.54 -9.22 0.09
C MET A 49 15.49 -9.79 -0.86
N SER A 50 14.58 -10.65 -0.37
CA SER A 50 13.47 -11.15 -1.18
C SER A 50 12.58 -10.01 -1.67
N ILE A 51 12.34 -8.99 -0.84
CA ILE A 51 11.56 -7.81 -1.22
C ILE A 51 12.35 -6.94 -2.20
N TYR A 52 13.66 -6.78 -1.98
CA TYR A 52 14.51 -5.96 -2.87
C TYR A 52 14.61 -6.51 -4.30
N HIS A 53 14.37 -7.81 -4.52
CA HIS A 53 14.22 -8.37 -5.87
C HIS A 53 12.98 -7.85 -6.62
N HIS A 54 11.94 -7.40 -5.89
CA HIS A 54 10.75 -6.80 -6.47
C HIS A 54 10.83 -5.27 -6.47
N PHE A 55 11.34 -4.67 -5.39
CA PHE A 55 11.42 -3.22 -5.24
C PHE A 55 12.86 -2.81 -4.93
N PRO A 56 13.57 -2.16 -5.86
CA PRO A 56 15.00 -1.88 -5.70
C PRO A 56 15.29 -0.93 -4.54
N SER A 57 14.30 -0.14 -4.08
CA SER A 57 14.40 0.66 -2.88
C SER A 57 13.04 0.85 -2.20
N GLN A 58 13.07 1.33 -0.96
CA GLN A 58 11.86 1.73 -0.24
C GLN A 58 11.11 2.88 -0.95
N ALA A 59 11.83 3.78 -1.62
CA ALA A 59 11.23 4.85 -2.42
C ALA A 59 10.40 4.29 -3.59
N HIS A 60 10.91 3.30 -4.33
CA HIS A 60 10.16 2.66 -5.41
C HIS A 60 8.91 1.92 -4.91
N LEU A 61 8.97 1.33 -3.72
CA LEU A 61 7.79 0.76 -3.08
C LEU A 61 6.76 1.86 -2.81
N TYR A 62 7.18 2.98 -2.20
CA TYR A 62 6.28 4.11 -1.93
C TYR A 62 5.68 4.72 -3.19
N GLU A 63 6.45 4.90 -4.26
CA GLU A 63 5.93 5.35 -5.56
C GLU A 63 4.81 4.42 -6.05
N THR A 64 5.01 3.11 -5.96
CA THR A 64 3.99 2.13 -6.38
C THR A 64 2.75 2.15 -5.48
N LEU A 65 2.92 2.33 -4.16
CA LEU A 65 1.79 2.48 -3.23
C LEU A 65 0.99 3.75 -3.53
N VAL A 66 1.66 4.86 -3.84
CA VAL A 66 1.02 6.12 -4.24
C VAL A 66 0.30 5.94 -5.57
N ASP A 67 0.93 5.36 -6.58
CA ASP A 67 0.30 5.09 -7.88
C ASP A 67 -0.95 4.23 -7.73
N ARG A 68 -0.87 3.17 -6.92
CA ARG A 68 -2.03 2.31 -6.60
C ARG A 68 -3.14 3.10 -5.91
N GLN A 69 -2.79 3.95 -4.94
CA GLN A 69 -3.77 4.80 -4.24
C GLN A 69 -4.45 5.80 -5.19
N MET A 70 -3.66 6.44 -6.06
CA MET A 70 -4.13 7.43 -7.02
C MET A 70 -4.92 6.80 -8.16
N SER A 71 -4.67 5.53 -8.51
CA SER A 71 -5.45 4.80 -9.52
C SER A 71 -6.93 4.64 -9.16
N ALA A 72 -7.27 4.78 -7.87
CA ALA A 72 -8.65 4.78 -7.39
C ALA A 72 -9.38 6.12 -7.57
N LEU A 73 -8.69 7.17 -8.03
CA LEU A 73 -9.30 8.46 -8.32
C LEU A 73 -10.17 8.36 -9.56
N VAL A 74 -11.44 8.73 -9.42
CA VAL A 74 -12.33 8.89 -10.56
C VAL A 74 -11.98 10.19 -11.27
N VAL A 75 -11.62 10.09 -12.55
CA VAL A 75 -11.39 11.27 -13.40
C VAL A 75 -12.74 11.94 -13.67
N PRO A 76 -12.91 13.24 -13.40
CA PRO A 76 -14.16 13.95 -13.66
C PRO A 76 -14.51 13.93 -15.15
N ASP A 77 -15.82 13.86 -15.44
CA ASP A 77 -16.32 13.95 -16.81
C ASP A 77 -15.84 15.25 -17.49
N GLU A 78 -15.22 15.10 -18.66
CA GLU A 78 -14.65 16.21 -19.43
C GLU A 78 -15.71 17.21 -19.91
N SER A 79 -16.96 16.77 -20.07
CA SER A 79 -18.09 17.60 -20.50
C SER A 79 -18.55 18.61 -19.45
N LEU A 80 -18.16 18.43 -18.17
CA LEU A 80 -18.52 19.35 -17.09
C LEU A 80 -17.80 20.71 -17.23
N PRO A 81 -18.43 21.81 -16.76
CA PRO A 81 -17.75 23.10 -16.61
C PRO A 81 -16.47 22.96 -15.79
N TRP A 82 -15.41 23.70 -16.15
CA TRP A 82 -14.08 23.54 -15.53
C TRP A 82 -14.08 23.66 -13.99
N ARG A 83 -14.91 24.55 -13.43
CA ARG A 83 -15.05 24.73 -11.97
C ARG A 83 -15.61 23.48 -11.30
N GLU A 84 -16.52 22.80 -11.99
CA GLU A 84 -17.15 21.58 -11.50
C GLU A 84 -16.20 20.39 -11.61
N ARG A 85 -15.44 20.28 -12.70
CA ARG A 85 -14.35 19.29 -12.81
C ARG A 85 -13.33 19.41 -11.68
N VAL A 86 -12.88 20.63 -11.39
CA VAL A 86 -11.94 20.86 -10.26
C VAL A 86 -12.60 20.47 -8.93
N ARG A 87 -13.87 20.80 -8.71
CA ARG A 87 -14.58 20.43 -7.48
C ARG A 87 -14.69 18.93 -7.30
N VAL A 88 -15.10 18.20 -8.34
CA VAL A 88 -15.19 16.72 -8.32
C VAL A 88 -13.82 16.10 -8.10
N GLY A 89 -12.79 16.57 -8.83
CA GLY A 89 -11.42 16.08 -8.64
C GLY A 89 -10.89 16.28 -7.22
N MET A 90 -11.15 17.43 -6.60
CA MET A 90 -10.78 17.69 -5.20
C MET A 90 -11.58 16.84 -4.20
N GLN A 91 -12.85 16.55 -4.49
CA GLN A 91 -13.68 15.67 -3.66
C GLN A 91 -13.17 14.23 -3.71
N GLU A 92 -12.85 13.71 -4.89
CA GLU A 92 -12.28 12.37 -5.05
C GLU A 92 -10.89 12.26 -4.42
N PHE A 93 -10.03 13.26 -4.62
CA PHE A 93 -8.74 13.33 -3.94
C PHE A 93 -8.90 13.30 -2.43
N ARG A 94 -9.82 14.12 -1.89
CA ARG A 94 -10.10 14.14 -0.45
C ARG A 94 -10.62 12.79 0.03
N ARG A 95 -11.54 12.15 -0.69
CA ARG A 95 -12.10 10.83 -0.34
C ARG A 95 -10.96 9.81 -0.19
N VAL A 96 -10.14 9.69 -1.23
CA VAL A 96 -8.98 8.79 -1.27
C VAL A 96 -7.97 9.09 -0.15
N ALA A 97 -7.65 10.37 0.08
CA ALA A 97 -6.75 10.77 1.14
C ALA A 97 -7.31 10.48 2.55
N THR A 98 -8.63 10.55 2.74
CA THR A 98 -9.27 10.25 4.04
C THR A 98 -9.51 8.76 4.29
N GLU A 99 -9.56 7.93 3.25
CA GLU A 99 -9.68 6.47 3.37
C GLU A 99 -8.40 5.84 3.95
N HIS A 100 -7.23 6.47 3.74
CA HIS A 100 -5.95 6.00 4.25
C HIS A 100 -5.20 7.10 5.03
N PRO A 101 -5.68 7.46 6.25
CA PRO A 101 -5.13 8.57 7.04
C PRO A 101 -3.66 8.39 7.43
N SER A 102 -3.14 7.16 7.37
CA SER A 102 -1.77 6.78 7.69
C SER A 102 -0.74 7.22 6.64
N PHE A 103 -1.21 7.63 5.45
CA PHE A 103 -0.41 8.18 4.36
C PHE A 103 -0.46 9.71 4.24
N ALA A 104 -1.29 10.38 5.05
CA ALA A 104 -1.38 11.84 5.15
C ALA A 104 -0.38 12.40 6.18
#